data_AF-A0A7W5MWB9-F1
#
_entry.id   AF-A0A7W5MWB9-F1
#
_cell.length_a   1.000
_cell.length_b   1.000
_cell.length_c   1.000
_cell.angle_alpha   90.00
_cell.angle_beta   90.00
_cell.angle_gamma   90.00
#
_symmetry.space_group_name_H-M   'P 1'
#
loop_
_entity.id
_entity.type
_entity.pdbx_description
1 polymer ?
#
loop_
_entity_poly.entity_id
_entity_poly.type
_entity_poly.pdbx_seq_one_letter_code
_entity_poly.pdbx_strand_id
1 'polypeptide(L)'
;MANQSPLDDPHNAAHAWARYRWLLRWMALATLLVIAAVDAWLYMGVGLVSIHLYIATSLGIGMTMMLMAALMGLVFLSSGTGHDESIEDRLDTSHWDES
;
A
#
# COMPACT_ATOMS: atom_id res chain seq x y z
N MET A 1 4.57 34.89 -1.99
CA MET A 1 5.00 34.17 -0.76
C MET A 1 4.45 32.76 -0.93
N ALA A 2 5.30 31.73 -0.98
CA ALA A 2 4.86 30.38 -1.32
C ALA A 2 3.96 29.84 -0.22
N ASN A 3 2.69 29.54 -0.56
CA ASN A 3 1.74 28.98 0.38
C ASN A 3 2.21 27.57 0.76
N GLN A 4 2.26 27.29 2.06
CA GLN A 4 2.82 26.06 2.61
C GLN A 4 2.06 24.85 2.07
N SER A 5 2.80 23.89 1.54
CA SER A 5 2.26 22.62 1.08
C SER A 5 1.71 21.85 2.29
N PRO A 6 0.51 21.27 2.25
CA PRO A 6 0.01 20.36 3.28
C PRO A 6 0.90 19.11 3.52
N LEU A 7 1.97 18.93 2.73
CA LEU A 7 3.04 17.94 2.93
C LEU A 7 4.16 18.40 3.88
N ASP A 8 4.17 19.66 4.33
CA ASP A 8 5.14 20.16 5.32
C ASP A 8 4.71 19.87 6.77
N ASP A 9 3.55 19.25 6.99
CA ASP A 9 3.10 18.82 8.31
C ASP A 9 3.45 17.33 8.55
N PRO A 10 4.57 17.02 9.23
CA PRO A 10 5.04 15.65 9.46
C PRO A 10 4.03 14.78 10.22
N HIS A 11 3.05 15.39 10.91
CA HIS A 11 2.01 14.65 11.61
C HIS A 11 1.00 13.97 10.68
N ASN A 12 0.59 14.63 9.59
CA ASN A 12 -0.40 14.06 8.65
C ASN A 12 0.19 12.94 7.79
N ALA A 13 1.41 13.12 7.29
CA ALA A 13 2.12 12.09 6.53
C ALA A 13 2.41 10.84 7.38
N ALA A 14 2.79 11.03 8.65
CA ALA A 14 3.02 9.92 9.59
C ALA A 14 1.74 9.12 9.86
N HIS A 15 0.59 9.80 9.98
CA HIS A 15 -0.69 9.14 10.21
C HIS A 15 -1.16 8.31 8.99
N ALA A 16 -1.01 8.84 7.77
CA ALA A 16 -1.29 8.11 6.53
C ALA A 16 -0.40 6.86 6.38
N TRP A 17 0.90 7.00 6.70
CA TRP A 17 1.85 5.89 6.61
C TRP A 17 1.61 4.80 7.68
N ALA A 18 1.12 5.17 8.86
CA ALA A 18 0.72 4.20 9.88
C ALA A 18 -0.46 3.31 9.41
N ARG A 19 -1.46 3.92 8.76
CA ARG A 19 -2.61 3.20 8.19
C ARG A 19 -2.19 2.26 7.05
N TYR A 20 -1.33 2.74 6.15
CA TYR A 20 -0.79 1.95 5.07
C TYR A 20 -0.05 0.69 5.57
N ARG A 21 0.82 0.82 6.59
CA ARG A 21 1.50 -0.33 7.19
C ARG A 21 0.57 -1.30 7.91
N TRP A 22 -0.49 -0.79 8.52
CA TRP A 22 -1.51 -1.63 9.15
C TRP A 22 -2.25 -2.48 8.11
N LEU A 23 -2.65 -1.87 6.99
CA LEU A 23 -3.24 -2.58 5.85
C LEU A 23 -2.28 -3.63 5.27
N LEU A 24 -1.01 -3.27 5.04
CA LEU A 24 0.00 -4.22 4.57
C LEU A 24 0.18 -5.41 5.51
N ARG A 25 0.15 -5.20 6.83
CA ARG A 25 0.21 -6.27 7.83
C ARG A 25 -0.97 -7.23 7.72
N TRP A 26 -2.18 -6.70 7.54
CA TRP A 26 -3.37 -7.53 7.34
C TRP A 26 -3.31 -8.31 6.02
N MET A 27 -2.85 -7.65 4.96
CA MET A 27 -2.62 -8.28 3.66
C MET A 27 -1.59 -9.41 3.77
N ALA A 28 -0.49 -9.19 4.50
CA ALA A 28 0.53 -10.18 4.76
C ALA A 28 -0.02 -11.39 5.53
N LEU A 29 -0.81 -11.15 6.58
CA LEU A 29 -1.46 -12.22 7.35
C LEU A 29 -2.44 -13.03 6.50
N ALA A 30 -3.28 -12.35 5.70
CA ALA A 30 -4.22 -13.03 4.82
C ALA A 30 -3.48 -13.89 3.77
N THR A 31 -2.46 -13.35 3.12
CA THR A 31 -1.62 -14.09 2.16
C THR A 31 -0.95 -15.28 2.83
N LEU A 32 -0.37 -15.10 4.02
CA LEU A 32 0.27 -16.19 4.77
C LEU A 32 -0.74 -17.29 5.11
N LEU A 33 -1.96 -16.93 5.52
CA LEU A 33 -3.02 -17.89 5.84
C LEU A 33 -3.40 -18.71 4.61
N VAL A 34 -3.58 -18.05 3.46
CA VAL A 34 -3.90 -18.74 2.20
C VAL A 34 -2.75 -19.66 1.79
N ILE A 35 -1.50 -19.19 1.83
CA ILE A 35 -0.32 -20.01 1.53
C ILE A 35 -0.29 -21.24 2.44
N ALA A 36 -0.44 -21.06 3.76
CA ALA A 36 -0.43 -22.17 4.71
C ALA A 36 -1.57 -23.16 4.47
N ALA A 37 -2.77 -22.68 4.13
CA ALA A 37 -3.91 -23.53 3.81
C ALA A 37 -3.68 -24.36 2.54
N VAL A 38 -3.12 -23.74 1.49
CA VAL A 38 -2.79 -24.42 0.23
C VAL A 38 -1.67 -25.43 0.44
N ASP A 39 -0.59 -25.05 1.14
CA ASP A 39 0.53 -25.95 1.46
C ASP A 39 0.07 -27.14 2.30
N ALA A 40 -0.78 -26.93 3.31
CA ALA A 40 -1.34 -27.99 4.13
C ALA A 40 -2.21 -28.95 3.30
N TRP A 41 -3.06 -28.41 2.43
CA TRP A 41 -3.89 -29.22 1.54
C TRP A 41 -3.03 -30.05 0.56
N LEU A 42 -2.01 -29.43 -0.02
CA LEU A 42 -1.07 -30.09 -0.92
C LEU A 42 -0.29 -31.20 -0.20
N TYR A 43 0.16 -30.94 1.02
CA TYR A 43 0.86 -31.91 1.86
C TYR A 43 -0.01 -33.13 2.17
N MET A 44 -1.30 -32.94 2.46
CA MET A 44 -2.21 -34.05 2.73
C MET A 44 -2.49 -34.92 1.50
N GLY A 45 -2.49 -34.34 0.30
CA GLY A 45 -2.77 -35.06 -0.94
C GLY A 45 -1.55 -35.75 -1.56
N VAL A 46 -0.42 -35.05 -1.63
CA VAL A 46 0.77 -35.48 -2.39
C VAL A 46 1.92 -35.89 -1.46
N GLY A 47 1.88 -35.50 -0.18
CA GLY A 47 2.95 -35.74 0.79
C GLY A 47 4.14 -34.79 0.62
N LEU A 48 5.28 -35.18 1.21
CA LEU A 48 6.54 -34.43 1.15
C LEU A 48 7.26 -34.65 -0.19
N VAL A 49 6.88 -33.88 -1.22
CA VAL A 49 7.61 -33.88 -2.50
C VAL A 49 9.03 -33.35 -2.31
N SER A 50 9.16 -32.12 -1.79
CA SER A 50 10.44 -31.53 -1.38
C SER A 50 10.19 -30.31 -0.51
N ILE A 51 10.88 -30.21 0.62
CA ILE A 51 10.75 -29.05 1.52
C ILE A 51 11.19 -27.74 0.85
N HIS A 52 12.16 -27.81 -0.06
CA HIS A 52 12.63 -26.66 -0.83
C HIS A 52 11.53 -26.11 -1.74
N LEU A 53 10.67 -26.98 -2.28
CA LEU A 53 9.56 -26.58 -3.14
C LEU A 53 8.54 -25.76 -2.34
N TYR A 54 8.11 -26.27 -1.18
CA TYR A 54 7.17 -25.54 -0.32
C TYR A 54 7.74 -24.17 0.09
N ILE A 55 8.99 -24.13 0.55
CA ILE A 55 9.62 -22.87 0.98
C ILE A 55 9.77 -21.89 -0.20
N ALA A 56 10.27 -22.35 -1.35
CA ALA A 56 10.49 -21.48 -2.51
C ALA A 56 9.17 -20.94 -3.07
N THR A 57 8.13 -21.78 -3.13
CA THR A 57 6.81 -21.39 -3.65
C THR A 57 6.14 -20.38 -2.70
N SER A 58 6.17 -20.66 -1.40
CA SER A 58 5.58 -19.80 -0.37
C SER A 58 6.31 -18.47 -0.27
N LEU A 59 7.64 -18.45 -0.37
CA LEU A 59 8.42 -17.22 -0.42
C LEU A 59 8.15 -16.43 -1.71
N GLY A 60 8.09 -17.10 -2.86
CA GLY A 60 7.83 -16.47 -4.15
C GLY A 60 6.44 -15.82 -4.22
N ILE A 61 5.39 -16.55 -3.80
CA ILE A 61 4.02 -16.03 -3.76
C ILE A 61 3.90 -14.92 -2.71
N GLY A 62 4.45 -15.13 -1.51
CA GLY A 62 4.44 -14.13 -0.45
C GLY A 62 5.11 -12.82 -0.88
N MET A 63 6.29 -12.92 -1.49
CA MET A 63 7.04 -11.74 -1.97
C MET A 63 6.30 -11.00 -3.08
N THR A 64 5.77 -11.71 -4.07
CA THR A 64 5.06 -11.09 -5.21
C THR A 64 3.75 -10.42 -4.77
N MET A 65 2.97 -11.08 -3.90
CA MET A 65 1.75 -10.51 -3.33
C MET A 65 2.04 -9.27 -2.47
N MET A 66 3.09 -9.32 -1.65
CA MET A 66 3.48 -8.17 -0.82
C MET A 66 4.02 -7.02 -1.65
N LEU A 67 4.77 -7.31 -2.70
CA LEU A 67 5.20 -6.29 -3.66
C LEU A 67 4.01 -5.63 -4.35
N MET A 68 3.05 -6.43 -4.85
CA MET A 68 1.83 -5.91 -5.47
C MET A 68 1.03 -5.01 -4.50
N ALA A 69 0.81 -5.49 -3.26
CA ALA A 69 0.12 -4.73 -2.23
C ALA A 69 0.86 -3.42 -1.89
N ALA A 70 2.18 -3.48 -1.81
CA ALA A 70 3.01 -2.32 -1.52
C ALA A 70 2.90 -1.28 -2.64
N LEU A 71 3.05 -1.69 -3.89
CA LEU A 71 2.92 -0.80 -5.03
C LEU A 71 1.54 -0.15 -5.09
N MET A 72 0.47 -0.92 -4.87
CA MET A 72 -0.90 -0.39 -4.84
C MET A 72 -1.08 0.68 -3.76
N GLY A 73 -0.53 0.48 -2.56
CA GLY A 73 -0.62 1.48 -1.51
C GLY A 73 0.30 2.68 -1.71
N LEU A 74 1.46 2.51 -2.35
CA LEU A 74 2.29 3.65 -2.80
C LEU A 74 1.54 4.51 -3.82
N VAL A 75 0.84 3.90 -4.77
CA VAL A 75 0.01 4.63 -5.75
C VAL A 75 -1.08 5.45 -5.05
N PHE A 76 -1.78 4.85 -4.08
CA PHE A 76 -2.80 5.57 -3.30
C PHE A 76 -2.22 6.75 -2.49
N LEU A 77 -1.06 6.55 -1.86
CA LEU A 77 -0.34 7.63 -1.17
C LEU A 77 0.07 8.72 -2.16
N SER A 78 0.56 8.35 -3.34
CA SER A 78 0.99 9.30 -4.37
C SER A 78 -0.16 10.17 -4.90
N SER A 79 -1.40 9.65 -4.97
CA SER A 79 -2.58 10.42 -5.37
C SER A 79 -3.15 11.28 -4.23
N GLY A 80 -3.07 10.81 -2.98
CA GLY A 80 -3.69 11.47 -1.82
C GLY A 80 -2.86 12.60 -1.20
N THR A 81 -1.61 12.80 -1.62
CA THR A 81 -0.68 13.80 -1.04
C THR A 81 -0.92 15.26 -1.48
N GLY A 82 -2.08 15.59 -2.05
CA GLY A 82 -2.50 16.99 -2.21
C GLY A 82 -1.94 17.73 -3.43
N HIS A 83 -1.66 17.05 -4.54
CA HIS A 83 -1.34 17.76 -5.79
C HIS A 83 -2.58 18.47 -6.36
N ASP A 84 -3.74 17.80 -6.35
CA ASP A 84 -4.95 18.31 -7.02
C ASP A 84 -5.81 19.22 -6.14
N GLU A 85 -5.83 19.02 -4.81
CA GLU A 85 -6.57 19.91 -3.89
C GLU A 85 -5.93 21.31 -3.79
N SER A 86 -4.64 21.45 -4.12
CA SER A 86 -3.95 22.74 -4.12
C SER A 86 -4.26 23.65 -5.32
N ILE A 87 -5.04 23.15 -6.30
CA ILE A 87 -5.37 23.90 -7.51
C ILE A 87 -6.72 24.64 -7.37
N GLU A 88 -7.67 24.13 -6.59
CA GLU A 88 -8.99 24.79 -6.42
C GLU A 88 -8.89 26.14 -5.67
N ASP A 89 -7.99 26.27 -4.69
CA ASP A 89 -7.81 27.53 -3.92
C ASP A 89 -7.20 28.66 -4.78
N ARG A 90 -6.48 28.33 -5.86
CA ARG A 90 -5.86 29.35 -6.72
C ARG A 90 -6.83 29.95 -7.74
N LEU A 91 -7.92 29.27 -8.08
CA LEU A 91 -8.88 29.74 -9.09
C LEU A 91 -9.99 30.63 -8.52
N ASP A 92 -10.27 30.58 -7.21
CA ASP A 92 -11.29 31.43 -6.57
C ASP A 92 -10.79 32.87 -6.30
N THR A 93 -9.47 33.06 -6.20
CA THR A 93 -8.88 34.37 -5.86
C THR A 93 -8.67 35.31 -7.05
N SER A 94 -8.79 34.84 -8.31
CA SER A 94 -8.53 35.67 -9.50
C SER A 94 -9.79 36.32 -10.12
N HIS A 95 -10.97 36.20 -9.50
CA HIS A 95 -12.23 36.74 -10.04
C HIS A 95 -12.66 38.11 -9.44
N TRP A 96 -11.87 38.72 -8.54
CA TRP A 96 -12.35 39.89 -7.77
C TRP A 96 -11.53 41.20 -7.87
N ASP A 97 -10.57 41.31 -8.79
CA ASP A 97 -9.72 42.51 -8.94
C ASP A 97 -9.91 43.26 -10.28
N GLU A 98 -11.02 43.00 -10.98
CA GLU A 98 -11.41 43.71 -12.22
C GLU A 98 -12.85 44.24 -12.14
N SER A 99 -13.11 45.28 -11.33
CA SER A 99 -14.24 46.21 -11.56
C SER A 99 -14.09 47.53 -10.80
#